data_AF-T0Z6T8-F1
#
_entry.id   AF-T0Z6T8-F1
#
_cell.length_a   1.000
_cell.length_b   1.000
_cell.length_c   1.000
_cell.angle_alpha   90.00
_cell.angle_beta   90.00
_cell.angle_gamma   90.00
#
_symmetry.space_group_name_H-M   'P 1'
#
loop_
_entity.id
_entity.type
_entity.pdbx_description
1 polymer ?
#
loop_
_entity_poly.entity_id
_entity_poly.type
_entity_poly.pdbx_seq_one_letter_code
_entity_poly.pdbx_strand_id
1 'polypeptide(L)'
;MLAIKRLQFTTIRHNPETILADTLVLGVYEGRHLTEPAQRVDRLVQRKLSAFLADRAFEGRMGQMMSFMGFPGLKAQEILIIGLGVRDKWNRAQFRKAQSTAMEYSARTGSRTIINTLTAITEGDIPAAWRIRHAVEATYQAIYRFTECLGK
;
A
#
# COMPACT_ATOMS: atom_id res chain seq x y z
N MET A 1 21.55 9.56 20.23
CA MET A 1 20.92 8.23 20.28
C MET A 1 19.68 8.29 19.42
N LEU A 2 19.76 7.85 18.15
CA LEU A 2 18.63 7.91 17.21
C LEU A 2 17.44 7.16 17.82
N ALA A 3 16.42 7.89 18.26
CA ALA A 3 15.15 7.32 18.63
C ALA A 3 14.44 6.86 17.36
N ILE A 4 14.80 5.68 16.86
CA ILE A 4 13.91 4.92 15.99
C ILE A 4 12.66 4.66 16.84
N LYS A 5 11.63 5.50 16.69
CA LYS A 5 10.28 5.22 17.21
C LYS A 5 10.01 3.75 16.93
N ARG A 6 9.61 2.97 17.95
CA ARG A 6 9.41 1.52 17.87
C ARG A 6 8.48 1.18 16.70
N LEU A 7 9.07 0.90 15.54
CA LEU A 7 8.40 0.37 14.37
C LEU A 7 8.29 -1.14 14.56
N GLN A 8 7.08 -1.66 14.40
CA GLN A 8 6.80 -3.08 14.54
C GLN A 8 6.21 -3.60 13.23
N PHE A 9 6.64 -4.79 12.83
CA PHE A 9 6.11 -5.48 11.67
C PHE A 9 5.49 -6.79 12.12
N THR A 10 4.26 -7.03 11.69
CA THR A 10 3.54 -8.28 11.94
C THR A 10 3.01 -8.79 10.62
N THR A 11 3.17 -10.09 10.36
CA THR A 11 2.54 -10.73 9.20
C THR A 11 1.18 -11.27 9.63
N ILE A 12 0.15 -10.95 8.86
CA ILE A 12 -1.22 -11.37 9.12
C ILE A 12 -1.70 -12.23 7.95
N ARG A 13 -2.29 -13.39 8.26
CA ARG A 13 -2.92 -14.28 7.25
C ARG A 13 -4.44 -14.12 7.17
N HIS A 14 -5.02 -13.31 8.06
CA HIS A 14 -6.45 -12.99 8.09
C HIS A 14 -6.84 -11.92 7.07
N ASN A 15 -8.15 -11.72 6.91
CA ASN A 15 -8.77 -10.78 5.96
C ASN A 15 -8.37 -9.32 6.27
N PRO A 16 -7.53 -8.66 5.44
CA PRO A 16 -7.01 -7.31 5.73
C PRO A 16 -8.11 -6.24 5.86
N GLU A 17 -9.23 -6.42 5.17
CA GLU A 17 -10.45 -5.60 5.26
C GLU A 17 -11.07 -5.46 6.66
N THR A 18 -10.85 -6.42 7.57
CA THR A 18 -11.50 -6.45 8.90
C THR A 18 -10.62 -5.90 10.02
N ILE A 19 -9.42 -5.43 9.69
CA ILE A 19 -8.40 -4.99 10.65
C ILE A 19 -8.50 -3.48 10.82
N LEU A 20 -8.52 -3.04 12.09
CA LEU A 20 -8.47 -1.62 12.43
C LEU A 20 -7.09 -1.07 12.06
N ALA A 21 -7.07 -0.06 11.18
CA ALA A 21 -5.85 0.59 10.75
C ALA A 21 -6.12 2.04 10.31
N ASP A 22 -5.11 2.88 10.36
CA ASP A 22 -5.20 4.25 9.83
C ASP A 22 -5.25 4.18 8.30
N THR A 23 -4.40 3.35 7.69
CA THR A 23 -4.32 3.24 6.22
C THR A 23 -4.31 1.79 5.75
N LEU A 24 -5.20 1.45 4.82
CA LEU A 24 -5.19 0.20 4.06
C LEU A 24 -4.64 0.46 2.65
N VAL A 25 -3.50 -0.15 2.33
CA VAL A 25 -2.84 -0.01 1.01
C VAL A 25 -3.33 -1.10 0.07
N LEU A 26 -3.82 -0.73 -1.10
CA LEU A 26 -4.29 -1.63 -2.16
C LEU A 26 -3.59 -1.33 -3.49
N GLY A 27 -3.37 -2.36 -4.30
CA GLY A 27 -2.76 -2.24 -5.62
C GLY A 27 -3.76 -2.36 -6.76
N VAL A 28 -3.56 -1.56 -7.81
CA VAL A 28 -4.36 -1.58 -9.05
C VAL A 28 -3.42 -1.49 -10.25
N TYR A 29 -3.53 -2.45 -11.18
CA TYR A 29 -2.81 -2.42 -12.45
C TYR A 29 -3.51 -1.51 -13.46
N GLU A 30 -2.81 -1.20 -14.54
CA GLU A 30 -3.37 -0.47 -15.69
C GLU A 30 -4.66 -1.11 -16.20
N GLY A 31 -5.57 -0.28 -16.73
CA GLY A 31 -6.91 -0.72 -17.11
C GLY A 31 -7.83 -0.95 -15.91
N ARG A 32 -7.47 -0.44 -14.72
CA ARG A 32 -8.20 -0.62 -13.45
C ARG A 32 -8.33 -2.09 -13.02
N HIS A 33 -7.39 -2.94 -13.42
CA HIS A 33 -7.37 -4.33 -12.96
C HIS A 33 -6.96 -4.39 -11.48
N LEU A 34 -7.95 -4.61 -10.62
CA LEU A 34 -7.75 -4.76 -9.19
C LEU A 34 -6.89 -5.99 -8.86
N THR A 35 -5.91 -5.84 -7.97
CA THR A 35 -5.21 -6.97 -7.36
C THR A 35 -6.14 -7.81 -6.50
N GLU A 36 -5.76 -9.05 -6.18
CA GLU A 36 -6.57 -9.97 -5.39
C GLU A 36 -7.03 -9.39 -4.03
N PRO A 37 -6.20 -8.69 -3.23
CA PRO A 37 -6.65 -7.96 -2.04
C PRO A 37 -7.66 -6.83 -2.35
N ALA A 38 -7.42 -6.06 -3.41
CA ALA A 38 -8.32 -4.98 -3.82
C ALA A 38 -9.69 -5.51 -4.28
N GLN A 39 -9.72 -6.67 -4.94
CA GLN A 39 -10.97 -7.34 -5.33
C GLN A 39 -11.76 -7.83 -4.13
N ARG A 40 -11.11 -8.34 -3.07
CA ARG A 40 -11.81 -8.73 -1.83
C ARG A 40 -12.48 -7.52 -1.20
N VAL A 41 -11.75 -6.42 -1.07
CA VAL A 41 -12.30 -5.15 -0.55
C VAL A 41 -13.46 -4.69 -1.42
N ASP A 42 -13.29 -4.66 -2.75
CA ASP A 42 -14.33 -4.23 -3.69
C ASP A 42 -15.62 -5.06 -3.58
N ARG A 43 -15.51 -6.39 -3.36
CA ARG A 43 -16.68 -7.24 -3.10
C ARG A 43 -17.39 -6.88 -1.79
N LEU A 44 -16.65 -6.65 -0.72
CA LEU A 44 -17.22 -6.28 0.59
C LEU A 44 -17.94 -4.95 0.55
N VAL A 45 -17.41 -3.99 -0.20
CA VAL A 45 -18.02 -2.66 -0.36
C VAL A 45 -18.99 -2.59 -1.53
N GLN A 46 -19.46 -3.74 -2.03
CA GLN A 46 -20.47 -3.84 -3.09
C GLN A 46 -20.10 -3.09 -4.38
N ARG A 47 -18.86 -3.29 -4.86
CA ARG A 47 -18.31 -2.71 -6.11
C ARG A 47 -18.11 -1.18 -6.10
N LYS A 48 -18.24 -0.54 -4.93
CA LYS A 48 -18.03 0.91 -4.78
C LYS A 48 -16.60 1.34 -5.04
N LEU A 49 -15.61 0.49 -4.78
CA LEU A 49 -14.21 0.83 -5.08
C LEU A 49 -14.01 0.92 -6.60
N SER A 50 -14.45 -0.08 -7.36
CA SER A 50 -14.38 -0.07 -8.82
C SER A 50 -15.09 1.14 -9.43
N ALA A 51 -16.32 1.44 -8.97
CA ALA A 51 -17.08 2.61 -9.43
C ALA A 51 -16.32 3.93 -9.12
N PHE A 52 -15.83 4.08 -7.88
CA PHE A 52 -15.09 5.27 -7.46
C PHE A 52 -13.81 5.48 -8.28
N LEU A 53 -13.05 4.42 -8.56
CA LEU A 53 -11.86 4.51 -9.40
C LEU A 53 -12.18 4.91 -10.84
N ALA A 54 -13.32 4.47 -11.38
CA ALA A 54 -13.79 4.87 -12.69
C ALA A 54 -14.15 6.36 -12.71
N ASP A 55 -14.92 6.84 -11.73
CA ASP A 55 -15.35 8.24 -11.60
C ASP A 55 -14.18 9.20 -11.41
N ARG A 56 -13.15 8.76 -10.69
CA ARG A 56 -11.92 9.55 -10.45
C ARG A 56 -10.87 9.41 -11.54
N ALA A 57 -11.18 8.74 -12.65
CA ALA A 57 -10.26 8.45 -13.75
C ALA A 57 -8.91 7.88 -13.27
N PHE A 58 -8.93 7.03 -12.24
CA PHE A 58 -7.73 6.31 -11.81
C PHE A 58 -7.42 5.21 -12.81
N GLU A 59 -6.20 5.18 -13.35
CA GLU A 59 -5.86 4.31 -14.47
C GLU A 59 -5.01 3.11 -14.04
N GLY A 60 -4.26 3.21 -12.93
CA GLY A 60 -3.35 2.18 -12.45
C GLY A 60 -1.92 2.31 -12.98
N ARG A 61 -1.56 3.47 -13.55
CA ARG A 61 -0.21 3.74 -14.07
C ARG A 61 0.84 3.65 -12.97
N MET A 62 2.05 3.18 -13.31
CA MET A 62 3.14 3.06 -12.34
C MET A 62 3.44 4.41 -11.66
N GLY A 63 3.42 4.44 -10.33
CA GLY A 63 3.67 5.65 -9.53
C GLY A 63 2.46 6.57 -9.37
N GLN A 64 1.33 6.27 -10.02
CA GLN A 64 0.04 6.89 -9.70
C GLN A 64 -0.38 6.45 -8.29
N MET A 65 -0.94 7.36 -7.51
CA MET A 65 -1.55 7.02 -6.22
C MET A 65 -2.78 7.89 -5.96
N MET A 66 -3.68 7.39 -5.13
CA MET A 66 -4.87 8.10 -4.69
C MET A 66 -5.25 7.63 -3.29
N SER A 67 -5.61 8.56 -2.42
CA SER A 67 -6.15 8.25 -1.11
C SER A 67 -7.52 8.86 -0.90
N PHE A 68 -8.33 8.21 -0.08
CA PHE A 68 -9.67 8.65 0.29
C PHE A 68 -10.12 7.95 1.57
N MET A 69 -11.12 8.51 2.24
CA MET A 69 -11.70 7.87 3.43
C MET A 69 -12.30 6.51 3.09
N GLY A 70 -12.13 5.55 4.00
CA GLY A 70 -12.64 4.19 3.87
C GLY A 70 -14.16 4.16 3.66
N PHE A 71 -14.62 3.14 2.94
CA PHE A 71 -16.05 2.91 2.74
C PHE A 71 -16.70 2.34 4.02
N PRO A 72 -18.01 2.57 4.21
CA PRO A 72 -18.77 1.85 5.24
C PRO A 72 -18.57 0.33 5.12
N GLY A 73 -18.28 -0.32 6.26
CA GLY A 73 -18.01 -1.76 6.33
C GLY A 73 -16.52 -2.12 6.42
N LEU A 74 -15.62 -1.17 6.17
CA LEU A 74 -14.19 -1.34 6.41
C LEU A 74 -13.80 -0.74 7.76
N LYS A 75 -12.86 -1.38 8.46
CA LYS A 75 -12.32 -0.82 9.72
C LYS A 75 -11.14 0.13 9.48
N ALA A 76 -10.58 0.15 8.28
CA ALA A 76 -9.52 1.09 7.92
C ALA A 76 -10.10 2.49 7.70
N GLN A 77 -9.47 3.52 8.26
CA GLN A 77 -9.93 4.91 8.15
C GLN A 77 -9.66 5.50 6.76
N GLU A 78 -8.51 5.18 6.18
CA GLU A 78 -8.08 5.62 4.86
C GLU A 78 -7.79 4.41 3.95
N ILE A 79 -8.19 4.51 2.69
CA ILE A 79 -7.73 3.61 1.63
C ILE A 79 -6.70 4.35 0.79
N LEU A 80 -5.52 3.77 0.63
CA LEU A 80 -4.47 4.23 -0.27
C LEU A 80 -4.36 3.26 -1.46
N ILE A 81 -4.66 3.76 -2.66
CA ILE A 81 -4.55 3.02 -3.91
C ILE A 81 -3.21 3.35 -4.57
N ILE A 82 -2.48 2.32 -4.97
CA ILE A 82 -1.19 2.40 -5.66
C ILE A 82 -1.30 1.80 -7.05
N GLY A 83 -0.91 2.59 -8.05
CA GLY A 83 -0.83 2.17 -9.44
C GLY A 83 0.41 1.32 -9.68
N LEU A 84 0.21 0.11 -10.22
CA LEU A 84 1.24 -0.91 -10.39
C LEU A 84 1.82 -0.96 -11.82
N GLY A 85 1.22 -0.23 -12.75
CA GLY A 85 1.55 -0.26 -14.18
C GLY A 85 0.92 -1.47 -14.89
N VAL A 86 1.45 -1.79 -16.07
CA VAL A 86 1.02 -2.95 -16.88
C VAL A 86 1.23 -4.25 -16.10
N ARG A 87 0.16 -5.06 -15.99
CA ARG A 87 0.15 -6.31 -15.22
C ARG A 87 1.21 -7.32 -15.69
N ASP A 88 1.33 -7.54 -16.99
CA ASP A 88 2.24 -8.53 -17.55
C ASP A 88 3.72 -8.13 -17.41
N LYS A 89 3.99 -6.85 -17.14
CA LYS A 89 5.34 -6.37 -16.88
C LYS A 89 5.74 -6.53 -15.41
N TRP A 90 4.79 -6.89 -14.53
CA TRP A 90 4.98 -6.91 -13.08
C TRP A 90 6.24 -7.66 -12.66
N ASN A 91 7.13 -6.94 -12.00
CA ASN A 91 8.45 -7.43 -11.66
C ASN A 91 8.98 -6.77 -10.37
N ARG A 92 10.18 -7.18 -9.97
CA ARG A 92 10.87 -6.67 -8.76
C ARG A 92 11.05 -5.15 -8.75
N ALA A 93 11.27 -4.51 -9.90
CA ALA A 93 11.44 -3.06 -9.96
C ALA A 93 10.11 -2.33 -9.72
N GLN A 94 9.02 -2.77 -10.35
CA GLN A 94 7.68 -2.22 -10.10
C GLN A 94 7.22 -2.46 -8.66
N PHE A 95 7.51 -3.64 -8.11
CA PHE A 95 7.24 -3.94 -6.70
C PHE A 95 7.93 -2.93 -5.77
N ARG A 96 9.25 -2.72 -5.93
CA ARG A 96 9.99 -1.74 -5.10
C ARG A 96 9.41 -0.34 -5.25
N LYS A 97 9.11 0.10 -6.48
CA LYS A 97 8.55 1.43 -6.70
C LYS A 97 7.19 1.58 -6.03
N ALA A 98 6.31 0.58 -6.12
CA ALA A 98 5.02 0.59 -5.43
C ALA A 98 5.17 0.65 -3.90
N GLN A 99 6.11 -0.13 -3.33
CA GLN A 99 6.42 -0.09 -1.90
C GLN A 99 6.92 1.28 -1.45
N SER A 100 7.90 1.86 -2.17
CA SER A 100 8.41 3.19 -1.85
C SER A 100 7.30 4.24 -1.91
N THR A 101 6.49 4.26 -2.97
CA THR A 101 5.38 5.22 -3.10
C THR A 101 4.38 5.10 -1.96
N ALA A 102 4.00 3.87 -1.57
CA ALA A 102 3.08 3.66 -0.45
C ALA A 102 3.67 4.13 0.88
N MET A 103 4.91 3.75 1.18
CA MET A 103 5.53 4.05 2.47
C MET A 103 5.92 5.53 2.60
N GLU A 104 6.38 6.17 1.53
CA GLU A 104 6.64 7.61 1.50
C GLU A 104 5.36 8.41 1.75
N TYR A 105 4.25 8.01 1.12
CA TYR A 105 2.96 8.63 1.36
C TYR A 105 2.57 8.48 2.83
N SER A 106 2.57 7.25 3.37
CA SER A 106 2.14 7.00 4.75
C SER A 106 3.03 7.70 5.78
N ALA A 107 4.34 7.77 5.54
CA ALA A 107 5.27 8.50 6.39
C ALA A 107 4.99 10.02 6.37
N ARG A 108 4.63 10.58 5.21
CA ARG A 108 4.31 12.00 5.05
C ARG A 108 2.97 12.37 5.69
N THR A 109 1.95 11.51 5.59
CA THR A 109 0.62 11.77 6.16
C THR A 109 0.53 11.45 7.65
N GLY A 110 1.53 10.76 8.21
CA GLY A 110 1.60 10.44 9.63
C GLY A 110 0.76 9.22 10.04
N SER A 111 0.42 8.35 9.10
CA SER A 111 -0.26 7.07 9.37
C SER A 111 0.56 6.25 10.37
N ARG A 112 -0.06 5.84 11.50
CA ARG A 112 0.62 5.10 12.57
C ARG A 112 0.45 3.59 12.40
N THR A 113 -0.70 3.17 11.92
CA THR A 113 -1.02 1.76 11.63
C THR A 113 -1.37 1.58 10.16
N ILE A 114 -0.62 0.70 9.49
CA ILE A 114 -0.71 0.51 8.04
C ILE A 114 -0.89 -0.98 7.75
N ILE A 115 -1.92 -1.32 6.99
CA ILE A 115 -2.09 -2.65 6.41
C ILE A 115 -1.61 -2.61 4.96
N ASN A 116 -0.40 -3.14 4.75
CA ASN A 116 0.22 -3.18 3.44
C ASN A 116 -0.10 -4.49 2.72
N THR A 117 -1.06 -4.47 1.79
CA THR A 117 -1.45 -5.67 1.04
C THR A 117 -0.59 -5.95 -0.19
N LEU A 118 0.32 -5.05 -0.57
CA LEU A 118 1.17 -5.21 -1.75
C LEU A 118 2.08 -6.45 -1.65
N THR A 119 2.44 -6.88 -0.43
CA THR A 119 3.24 -8.10 -0.18
C THR A 119 2.47 -9.39 -0.49
N ALA A 120 1.13 -9.33 -0.55
CA ALA A 120 0.26 -10.45 -0.87
C ALA A 120 0.04 -10.65 -2.38
N ILE A 121 0.52 -9.72 -3.22
CA ILE A 121 0.46 -9.84 -4.68
C ILE A 121 1.37 -11.00 -5.11
N THR A 122 0.75 -12.09 -5.57
CA THR A 122 1.45 -13.32 -5.95
C THR A 122 1.78 -13.38 -7.45
N GLU A 123 1.29 -12.43 -8.24
CA GLU A 123 1.68 -12.28 -9.62
C GLU A 123 3.18 -12.06 -9.77
N GLY A 124 3.73 -12.62 -10.86
CA GLY A 124 5.17 -12.64 -11.13
C GLY A 124 5.94 -13.65 -10.28
N ASP A 125 7.09 -14.08 -10.78
CA ASP A 125 7.99 -15.01 -10.06
C ASP A 125 8.85 -14.27 -9.02
N ILE A 126 8.17 -13.64 -8.05
CA ILE A 126 8.80 -12.90 -6.95
C ILE A 126 8.57 -13.67 -5.65
N PRO A 127 9.63 -14.23 -5.02
CA PRO A 127 9.49 -14.98 -3.78
C PRO A 127 8.87 -14.15 -2.65
N ALA A 128 7.99 -14.76 -1.85
CA ALA A 128 7.33 -14.07 -0.74
C ALA A 128 8.32 -13.47 0.27
N ALA A 129 9.39 -14.19 0.61
CA ALA A 129 10.45 -13.69 1.49
C ALA A 129 11.11 -12.41 0.93
N TRP A 130 11.30 -12.34 -0.39
CA TRP A 130 11.84 -11.18 -1.07
C TRP A 130 10.86 -9.99 -0.99
N ARG A 131 9.56 -10.22 -1.23
CA ARG A 131 8.51 -9.19 -1.11
C ARG A 131 8.45 -8.60 0.30
N ILE A 132 8.47 -9.45 1.32
CA ILE A 132 8.42 -9.02 2.73
C ILE A 132 9.66 -8.19 3.08
N ARG A 133 10.86 -8.69 2.74
CA ARG A 133 12.12 -7.98 2.98
C ARG A 133 12.10 -6.58 2.38
N HIS A 134 11.73 -6.46 1.11
CA HIS A 134 11.74 -5.16 0.44
C HIS A 134 10.62 -4.22 0.91
N ALA A 135 9.50 -4.74 1.41
CA ALA A 135 8.50 -3.91 2.07
C ALA A 135 9.07 -3.28 3.35
N VAL A 136 9.74 -4.08 4.19
CA VAL A 136 10.40 -3.61 5.42
C VAL A 136 11.49 -2.57 5.11
N GLU A 137 12.36 -2.86 4.13
CA GLU A 137 13.41 -1.94 3.70
C GLU A 137 12.82 -0.59 3.21
N ALA A 138 11.77 -0.63 2.39
CA ALA A 138 11.10 0.58 1.91
C ALA A 138 10.49 1.40 3.05
N THR A 139 9.91 0.75 4.07
CA THR A 139 9.39 1.45 5.26
C THR A 139 10.52 2.16 6.00
N TYR A 140 11.65 1.49 6.25
CA TYR A 140 12.79 2.11 6.92
C TYR A 140 13.35 3.30 6.13
N GLN A 141 13.45 3.18 4.80
CA GLN A 141 13.88 4.27 3.93
C GLN A 141 12.93 5.46 4.00
N ALA A 142 11.62 5.23 3.96
CA ALA A 142 10.61 6.29 3.96
C ALA A 142 10.61 7.11 5.26
N ILE A 143 10.80 6.46 6.40
CA ILE A 143 10.78 7.11 7.73
C ILE A 143 12.14 7.68 8.14
N TYR A 144 13.22 7.33 7.44
CA TYR A 144 14.56 7.78 7.78
C TYR A 144 14.62 9.31 7.73
N ARG A 145 15.13 9.92 8.81
CA ARG A 145 15.40 11.34 8.90
C ARG A 145 16.72 11.51 9.63
N PHE A 146 17.67 12.19 9.01
CA PHE A 146 18.91 12.60 9.65
C PHE A 146 18.69 13.98 10.29
N THR A 147 18.66 14.03 11.62
CA THR A 147 18.35 15.24 12.38
C THR A 147 19.51 15.74 13.24
N GLU A 148 20.65 15.06 13.23
CA GLU A 148 21.78 15.34 14.15
C GLU A 148 22.45 16.70 13.91
N CYS A 149 22.25 17.32 12.73
CA CYS A 149 22.76 18.66 12.40
C CYS A 149 21.66 19.72 12.27
N LEU A 150 20.41 19.41 12.65
CA LEU A 150 19.35 20.42 12.63
C LEU A 150 19.55 21.39 13.80
N GLY A 151 19.58 22.69 13.51
CA GLY A 151 19.55 23.74 14.52
C GLY A 151 18.24 23.74 15.31
N LYS A 152 18.22 24.42 16.46
CA LYS A 152 16.98 24.64 17.22
C LYS A 152 16.02 25.56 16.48
#